data_AF-A0A1G1X5L4-F1
#
_entry.id   AF-A0A1G1X5L4-F1
#
_cell.length_a   1.000
_cell.length_b   1.000
_cell.length_c   1.000
_cell.angle_alpha   90.00
_cell.angle_beta   90.00
_cell.angle_gamma   90.00
#
_symmetry.space_group_name_H-M   'P 1'
#
loop_
_entity.id
_entity.type
_entity.pdbx_description
1 polymer ?
#
loop_
_entity_poly.entity_id
_entity_poly.type
_entity_poly.pdbx_seq_one_letter_code
_entity_poly.pdbx_strand_id
1 'polypeptide(L)'
;MPKQAFERRFAFIDDDTLKKNIAIAFEYIIFLIDTASKECHKKLIRSSLYKNMLVYTGSIVEACLAYALCEYIRKGKLQTSQISPAIWKEEAQGIIHTFSKQRQIRYVIEHADYADITNSTNFIDINRACLRGKILNQEEYNVAEEIRMARNKIHVSALKDIDNSYTKEDLDLFFAKANKIITKVEKKLRALVK
;
A
#
# COMPACT_ATOMS: atom_id res chain seq x y z
N MET A 1 18.04 18.67 -14.33
CA MET A 1 16.60 18.60 -13.99
C MET A 1 16.36 17.40 -13.08
N PRO A 2 16.09 17.61 -11.78
CA PRO A 2 15.92 16.54 -10.78
C PRO A 2 14.84 15.51 -11.16
N LYS A 3 13.78 15.97 -11.84
CA LYS A 3 12.64 15.14 -12.28
C LYS A 3 13.04 13.93 -13.13
N GLN A 4 13.97 14.11 -14.08
CA GLN A 4 14.46 13.00 -14.92
C GLN A 4 15.27 11.97 -14.13
N ALA A 5 15.93 12.37 -13.04
CA ALA A 5 16.69 11.45 -12.19
C ALA A 5 15.76 10.58 -11.33
N PHE A 6 14.66 11.13 -10.83
CA PHE A 6 13.67 10.37 -10.06
C PHE A 6 12.85 9.43 -10.93
N GLU A 7 12.46 9.84 -12.15
CA GLU A 7 11.82 8.93 -13.10
C GLU A 7 12.70 7.72 -13.43
N ARG A 8 14.03 7.91 -13.54
CA ARG A 8 14.99 6.80 -13.74
C ARG A 8 15.03 5.83 -12.56
N ARG A 9 14.86 6.30 -11.31
CA ARG A 9 14.82 5.43 -10.12
C ARG A 9 13.66 4.44 -10.17
N PHE A 10 12.56 4.83 -10.80
CA PHE A 10 11.34 4.03 -10.94
C PHE A 10 11.14 3.52 -12.38
N ALA A 11 12.23 3.34 -13.13
CA ALA A 11 12.18 2.84 -14.51
C ALA A 11 11.62 1.41 -14.65
N PHE A 12 11.45 0.68 -13.54
CA PHE A 12 10.79 -0.64 -13.52
C PHE A 12 9.25 -0.54 -13.56
N ILE A 13 8.69 0.67 -13.57
CA ILE A 13 7.27 0.95 -13.72
C ILE A 13 7.02 1.41 -15.15
N ASP A 14 6.22 0.69 -15.93
CA ASP A 14 5.93 1.04 -17.32
C ASP A 14 4.80 2.09 -17.44
N ASP A 15 4.00 2.27 -16.39
CA ASP A 15 2.97 3.32 -16.33
C ASP A 15 3.62 4.70 -16.12
N ASP A 16 3.64 5.51 -17.18
CA ASP A 16 4.22 6.85 -17.18
C ASP A 16 3.51 7.84 -16.25
N THR A 17 2.20 7.69 -16.05
CA THR A 17 1.43 8.56 -15.15
C THR A 17 1.81 8.26 -13.72
N LEU A 18 1.82 6.97 -13.35
CA LEU A 18 2.23 6.52 -12.03
C LEU A 18 3.69 6.91 -11.74
N LYS A 19 4.60 6.69 -12.69
CA LYS A 19 6.02 7.05 -12.58
C LYS A 19 6.21 8.54 -12.33
N LYS A 20 5.49 9.41 -13.06
CA LYS A 20 5.52 10.87 -12.84
C LYS A 20 4.97 11.26 -11.47
N ASN A 21 3.88 10.64 -11.03
CA ASN A 21 3.30 10.91 -9.72
C ASN A 21 4.25 10.51 -8.58
N ILE A 22 4.91 9.35 -8.70
CA ILE A 22 5.94 8.91 -7.74
C ILE A 22 7.13 9.87 -7.77
N ALA A 23 7.59 10.31 -8.94
CA ALA A 23 8.69 11.25 -9.06
C ALA A 23 8.38 12.60 -8.39
N ILE A 24 7.16 13.12 -8.54
CA ILE A 24 6.69 14.35 -7.87
C ILE A 24 6.65 14.15 -6.35
N ALA A 25 6.10 13.02 -5.87
CA ALA A 25 6.09 12.70 -4.44
C ALA A 25 7.51 12.62 -3.87
N PHE A 26 8.45 12.03 -4.62
CA PHE A 26 9.84 11.92 -4.21
C PHE A 26 10.53 13.30 -4.17
N GLU A 27 10.30 14.15 -5.17
CA GLU A 27 10.79 15.52 -5.21
C GLU A 27 10.27 16.34 -4.01
N TYR A 28 9.00 16.15 -3.63
CA TYR A 28 8.44 16.76 -2.44
C TYR A 28 9.13 16.28 -1.14
N ILE A 29 9.46 14.98 -1.03
CA ILE A 29 10.24 14.48 0.11
C ILE A 29 11.61 15.18 0.20
N ILE A 30 12.30 15.37 -0.92
CA ILE A 30 13.59 16.09 -0.96
C ILE A 30 13.42 17.55 -0.52
N PHE A 31 12.38 18.23 -1.00
CA PHE A 31 12.04 19.57 -0.55
C PHE A 31 11.79 19.64 0.97
N LEU A 32 11.07 18.66 1.52
CA LEU A 32 10.84 18.58 2.97
C LEU A 32 12.15 18.37 3.72
N ILE A 33 13.08 17.56 3.21
CA ILE A 33 14.37 17.28 3.84
C ILE A 33 15.21 18.56 3.93
N ASP A 34 15.29 19.30 2.81
CA ASP A 34 15.98 20.60 2.77
C ASP A 34 15.34 21.59 3.75
N THR A 35 14.01 21.69 3.76
CA THR A 35 13.27 22.56 4.69
C THR A 35 13.51 22.18 6.16
N ALA A 36 13.49 20.88 6.48
CA ALA A 36 13.72 20.39 7.84
C ALA A 36 15.15 20.66 8.33
N SER A 37 16.14 20.67 7.42
CA SER A 37 17.53 21.01 7.74
C SER A 37 17.71 22.49 8.08
N LYS A 38 16.91 23.37 7.47
CA LYS A 38 16.94 24.83 7.68
C LYS A 38 16.20 25.26 8.95
N GLU A 39 15.12 24.59 9.33
CA GLU A 39 14.32 24.89 10.53
C GLU A 39 14.92 24.31 11.84
N CYS A 40 16.23 24.50 12.06
CA CYS A 40 17.00 23.87 13.15
C CYS A 40 16.43 24.14 14.56
N HIS A 41 15.78 25.30 14.76
CA HIS A 41 15.33 25.77 16.08
C HIS A 41 13.88 25.43 16.44
N LYS A 42 13.09 24.83 15.53
CA LYS A 42 11.66 24.58 15.75
C LYS A 42 11.33 23.09 15.75
N LYS A 43 11.56 22.43 16.89
CA LYS A 43 11.36 20.97 17.07
C LYS A 43 9.98 20.48 16.62
N LEU A 44 8.92 21.23 16.89
CA LEU A 44 7.55 20.88 16.49
C LEU A 44 7.36 20.89 14.97
N ILE A 45 7.83 21.94 14.29
CA ILE A 45 7.74 22.04 12.83
C ILE A 45 8.52 20.90 12.19
N ARG A 46 9.72 20.60 12.70
CA ARG A 46 10.54 19.49 12.20
C ARG A 46 9.84 18.13 12.34
N SER A 47 9.23 17.86 13.49
CA SER A 47 8.41 16.65 13.70
C SER A 47 7.28 16.55 12.66
N SER A 48 6.57 17.66 12.40
CA SER A 48 5.53 17.71 11.38
C SER A 48 6.07 17.47 9.96
N LEU A 49 7.23 18.01 9.62
CA LEU A 49 7.89 17.75 8.33
C LEU A 49 8.26 16.27 8.18
N TYR A 50 8.82 15.65 9.23
CA TYR A 50 9.13 14.22 9.23
C TYR A 50 7.89 13.36 9.05
N LYS A 51 6.78 13.68 9.72
CA LYS A 51 5.50 12.99 9.49
C LYS A 51 5.07 13.07 8.03
N ASN A 52 5.15 14.24 7.41
CA ASN A 52 4.83 14.38 5.98
C ASN A 52 5.72 13.47 5.12
N MET A 53 7.04 13.42 5.38
CA MET A 53 7.94 12.51 4.67
C MET A 53 7.54 11.05 4.82
N LEU A 54 7.13 10.62 6.02
CA LEU A 54 6.63 9.25 6.27
C LEU A 54 5.37 8.95 5.45
N VAL A 55 4.42 9.89 5.38
CA VAL A 55 3.20 9.73 4.57
C VAL A 55 3.54 9.51 3.10
N TYR A 56 4.31 10.43 2.51
CA TYR A 56 4.65 10.35 1.09
C TYR A 56 5.50 9.11 0.78
N THR A 57 6.42 8.74 1.67
CA THR A 57 7.20 7.50 1.52
C THR A 57 6.32 6.27 1.57
N GLY A 58 5.38 6.21 2.53
CA GLY A 58 4.42 5.12 2.63
C GLY A 58 3.55 5.00 1.38
N SER A 59 3.07 6.12 0.83
CA SER A 59 2.29 6.14 -0.42
C SER A 59 3.10 5.70 -1.64
N ILE A 60 4.40 6.00 -1.71
CA ILE A 60 5.27 5.49 -2.78
C ILE A 60 5.42 3.96 -2.68
N VAL A 61 5.60 3.42 -1.47
CA VAL A 61 5.68 1.97 -1.24
C VAL A 61 4.37 1.29 -1.61
N GLU A 62 3.23 1.85 -1.18
CA GLU A 62 1.88 1.39 -1.54
C GLU A 62 1.70 1.32 -3.06
N ALA A 63 2.04 2.41 -3.76
CA ALA A 63 1.97 2.49 -5.22
C ALA A 63 2.83 1.43 -5.92
N CYS A 64 4.07 1.21 -5.45
CA CYS A 64 4.95 0.19 -6.01
C CYS A 64 4.39 -1.23 -5.82
N LEU A 65 3.84 -1.53 -4.64
CA LEU A 65 3.24 -2.84 -4.35
C LEU A 65 1.97 -3.08 -5.16
N ALA A 66 1.08 -2.09 -5.25
CA ALA A 66 -0.13 -2.15 -6.05
C ALA A 66 0.21 -2.39 -7.53
N TYR A 67 1.17 -1.63 -8.07
CA TYR A 67 1.63 -1.80 -9.45
C TYR A 67 2.18 -3.22 -9.69
N ALA A 68 3.00 -3.72 -8.77
CA ALA A 68 3.54 -5.08 -8.87
C ALA A 68 2.42 -6.13 -8.91
N LEU A 69 1.41 -5.99 -8.06
CA LEU A 69 0.27 -6.90 -8.01
C LEU A 69 -0.52 -6.87 -9.32
N CYS A 70 -0.83 -5.68 -9.84
CA CYS A 70 -1.50 -5.50 -11.12
C CYS A 70 -0.71 -6.13 -12.27
N GLU A 71 0.61 -5.97 -12.31
CA GLU A 71 1.45 -6.57 -13.36
C GLU A 71 1.48 -8.10 -13.30
N TYR A 72 1.51 -8.68 -12.10
CA TYR A 72 1.44 -10.13 -11.94
C TYR A 72 0.08 -10.68 -12.41
N ILE A 73 -1.02 -9.97 -12.15
CA ILE A 73 -2.36 -10.34 -12.64
C ILE A 73 -2.42 -10.19 -14.16
N ARG A 74 -1.99 -9.04 -14.71
CA ARG A 74 -1.99 -8.73 -16.15
C ARG A 74 -1.21 -9.77 -16.96
N LYS A 75 -0.10 -10.29 -16.41
CA LYS A 75 0.71 -11.34 -17.03
C LYS A 75 0.24 -12.77 -16.71
N GLY A 76 -0.91 -12.92 -16.06
CA GLY A 76 -1.51 -14.22 -15.74
C GLY A 76 -0.71 -15.06 -14.73
N LYS A 77 0.21 -14.45 -13.97
CA LYS A 77 0.98 -15.15 -12.93
C LYS A 77 0.23 -15.27 -11.61
N LEU A 78 -0.76 -14.40 -11.40
CA LEU A 78 -1.68 -14.44 -10.27
C LEU A 78 -3.11 -14.27 -10.77
N GLN A 79 -4.05 -14.94 -10.11
CA GLN A 79 -5.48 -14.71 -10.26
C GLN A 79 -6.01 -14.04 -9.00
N THR A 80 -7.06 -13.22 -9.14
CA THR A 80 -7.71 -12.53 -8.01
C THR A 80 -8.20 -13.52 -6.96
N SER A 81 -8.66 -14.70 -7.37
CA SER A 81 -9.05 -15.81 -6.49
C SER A 81 -7.98 -16.29 -5.53
N GLN A 82 -6.70 -16.08 -5.85
CA GLN A 82 -5.56 -16.52 -5.04
C GLN A 82 -5.14 -15.48 -3.99
N ILE A 83 -5.54 -14.23 -4.16
CA ILE A 83 -5.00 -13.09 -3.41
C ILE A 83 -6.08 -12.29 -2.68
N SER A 84 -7.29 -12.24 -3.22
CA SER A 84 -8.44 -11.57 -2.64
C SER A 84 -9.25 -12.54 -1.76
N PRO A 85 -9.82 -12.08 -0.64
CA PRO A 85 -10.77 -12.90 0.12
C PRO A 85 -12.02 -13.18 -0.71
N ALA A 86 -12.62 -14.36 -0.52
CA ALA A 86 -13.91 -14.69 -1.12
C ALA A 86 -15.01 -13.82 -0.51
N ILE A 87 -15.81 -13.20 -1.37
CA ILE A 87 -17.05 -12.52 -1.05
C ILE A 87 -18.17 -13.42 -1.55
N TRP A 88 -18.93 -14.00 -0.63
CA TRP A 88 -20.09 -14.81 -0.97
C TRP A 88 -21.23 -13.90 -1.43
N LYS A 89 -21.74 -14.17 -2.63
CA LYS A 89 -22.88 -13.47 -3.21
C LYS A 89 -24.03 -14.45 -3.39
N GLU A 90 -25.21 -14.04 -2.95
CA GLU A 90 -26.44 -14.78 -3.21
C GLU A 90 -26.75 -14.74 -4.71
N GLU A 91 -26.84 -15.92 -5.31
CA GLU A 91 -27.24 -16.10 -6.71
C GLU A 91 -28.74 -16.33 -6.81
N ALA A 92 -29.27 -17.17 -5.93
CA ALA A 92 -30.68 -17.48 -5.87
C ALA A 92 -31.10 -17.82 -4.45
N GLN A 93 -32.36 -17.54 -4.13
CA GLN A 93 -32.96 -18.00 -2.88
C GLN A 93 -34.42 -18.38 -3.13
N GLY A 94 -34.94 -19.27 -2.29
CA GLY A 94 -36.34 -19.63 -2.33
C GLY A 94 -36.80 -20.26 -1.03
N ILE A 95 -38.11 -20.25 -0.81
CA ILE A 95 -38.71 -20.84 0.39
C ILE A 95 -38.97 -22.33 0.12
N ILE A 96 -38.38 -23.19 0.93
CA ILE A 96 -38.63 -24.64 0.91
C ILE A 96 -39.95 -24.94 1.63
N HIS A 97 -40.18 -24.30 2.79
CA HIS A 97 -41.35 -24.58 3.60
C HIS A 97 -41.69 -23.41 4.53
N THR A 98 -42.97 -23.14 4.76
CA THR A 98 -43.45 -22.10 5.68
C THR A 98 -44.25 -22.74 6.81
N PHE A 99 -43.79 -22.59 8.04
CA PHE A 99 -44.50 -23.04 9.24
C PHE A 99 -45.46 -21.97 9.77
N SER A 100 -45.10 -20.68 9.66
CA SER A 100 -45.94 -19.54 10.04
C SER A 100 -45.44 -18.25 9.37
N LYS A 101 -46.15 -17.13 9.58
CA LYS A 101 -45.69 -15.80 9.10
C LYS A 101 -44.31 -15.40 9.61
N GLN A 102 -43.84 -15.99 10.72
CA GLN A 102 -42.53 -15.69 11.31
C GLN A 102 -41.50 -16.84 11.14
N ARG A 103 -41.90 -17.98 10.58
CA ARG A 103 -41.03 -19.17 10.49
C ARG A 103 -41.14 -19.82 9.12
N GLN A 104 -40.03 -19.79 8.39
CA GLN A 104 -39.88 -20.46 7.10
C GLN A 104 -38.47 -21.04 6.94
N ILE A 105 -38.37 -22.17 6.25
CA ILE A 105 -37.14 -22.76 5.73
C ILE A 105 -36.94 -22.21 4.33
N ARG A 106 -35.73 -21.76 4.04
CA ARG A 106 -35.33 -21.23 2.74
C ARG A 106 -34.00 -21.83 2.31
N TYR A 107 -33.86 -22.07 1.02
CA TYR A 107 -32.57 -22.36 0.41
C TYR A 107 -31.94 -21.06 -0.07
N VAL A 108 -30.61 -21.02 -0.02
CA VAL A 108 -29.80 -19.98 -0.65
C VAL A 108 -28.72 -20.70 -1.45
N ILE A 109 -28.55 -20.29 -2.70
CA ILE A 109 -27.44 -20.66 -3.55
C ILE A 109 -26.49 -19.47 -3.56
N GLU A 110 -25.26 -19.69 -3.13
CA GLU A 110 -24.22 -18.66 -3.12
C GLU A 110 -23.06 -19.09 -4.01
N HIS A 111 -22.42 -18.12 -4.64
CA HIS A 111 -21.13 -18.32 -5.29
C HIS A 111 -20.07 -17.42 -4.65
N ALA A 112 -18.83 -17.90 -4.66
CA ALA A 112 -17.69 -17.10 -4.23
C ALA A 112 -17.27 -16.18 -5.38
N ASP A 113 -17.32 -14.88 -5.12
CA ASP A 113 -16.74 -13.86 -5.98
C ASP A 113 -15.47 -13.29 -5.33
N TYR A 114 -14.53 -12.80 -6.13
CA TYR A 114 -13.25 -12.31 -5.66
C TYR A 114 -13.05 -10.88 -6.15
N ALA A 115 -13.00 -9.93 -5.20
CA ALA A 115 -12.84 -8.53 -5.54
C ALA A 115 -11.56 -8.30 -6.35
N ASP A 116 -11.70 -7.57 -7.44
CA ASP A 116 -10.58 -7.09 -8.23
C ASP A 116 -9.71 -6.14 -7.40
N ILE A 117 -8.39 -6.31 -7.54
CA ILE A 117 -7.43 -5.33 -7.04
C ILE A 117 -7.50 -4.13 -7.98
N THR A 118 -7.91 -2.99 -7.44
CA THR A 118 -8.01 -1.72 -8.17
C THR A 118 -7.09 -0.68 -7.55
N ASN A 119 -6.94 0.46 -8.21
CA ASN A 119 -6.17 1.58 -7.69
C ASN A 119 -6.76 2.20 -6.40
N SER A 120 -8.00 1.83 -6.03
CA SER A 120 -8.67 2.22 -4.79
C SER A 120 -8.56 1.17 -3.66
N THR A 121 -7.92 0.02 -3.91
CA THR A 121 -7.71 -0.99 -2.87
C THR A 121 -6.85 -0.40 -1.76
N ASN A 122 -7.27 -0.61 -0.51
CA ASN A 122 -6.58 -0.03 0.64
C ASN A 122 -5.19 -0.68 0.83
N PHE A 123 -4.28 0.03 1.49
CA PHE A 123 -2.91 -0.42 1.71
C PHE A 123 -2.82 -1.77 2.46
N ILE A 124 -3.71 -2.03 3.42
CA ILE A 124 -3.69 -3.29 4.19
C ILE A 124 -4.01 -4.51 3.30
N ASP A 125 -4.98 -4.36 2.40
CA ASP A 125 -5.39 -5.42 1.48
C ASP A 125 -4.35 -5.60 0.37
N ILE A 126 -3.69 -4.53 -0.08
CA ILE A 126 -2.51 -4.61 -0.96
C ILE A 126 -1.41 -5.46 -0.29
N ASN A 127 -1.03 -5.16 0.95
CA ASN A 127 0.01 -5.89 1.66
C ASN A 127 -0.34 -7.39 1.79
N ARG A 128 -1.59 -7.68 2.18
CA ARG A 128 -2.09 -9.06 2.32
C ARG A 128 -2.09 -9.80 0.98
N ALA A 129 -2.54 -9.14 -0.09
CA ALA A 129 -2.55 -9.72 -1.43
C ALA A 129 -1.11 -9.98 -1.94
N CYS A 130 -0.17 -9.07 -1.67
CA CYS A 130 1.24 -9.28 -1.99
C CYS A 130 1.88 -10.44 -1.22
N LEU A 131 1.49 -10.68 0.03
CA LEU A 131 1.92 -11.84 0.82
C LEU A 131 1.36 -13.15 0.23
N ARG A 132 0.04 -13.19 -0.01
CA ARG A 132 -0.64 -14.36 -0.61
C ARG A 132 -0.09 -14.70 -1.99
N GLY A 133 0.14 -13.68 -2.81
CA GLY A 133 0.73 -13.78 -4.15
C GLY A 133 2.24 -14.04 -4.17
N LYS A 134 2.89 -14.21 -2.99
CA LYS A 134 4.34 -14.45 -2.85
C LYS A 134 5.21 -13.38 -3.54
N ILE A 135 4.69 -12.17 -3.69
CA ILE A 135 5.46 -10.98 -4.07
C ILE A 135 6.34 -10.59 -2.88
N LEU A 136 5.75 -10.61 -1.68
CA LEU A 136 6.44 -10.46 -0.40
C LEU A 136 6.48 -11.80 0.34
N ASN A 137 7.54 -12.03 1.11
CA ASN A 137 7.56 -13.04 2.17
C ASN A 137 7.02 -12.46 3.50
N GLN A 138 6.95 -13.27 4.55
CA GLN A 138 6.41 -12.82 5.85
C GLN A 138 7.20 -11.67 6.47
N GLU A 139 8.53 -11.69 6.38
CA GLU A 139 9.39 -10.64 6.93
C GLU A 139 9.17 -9.31 6.18
N GLU A 140 9.12 -9.37 4.86
CA GLU A 140 8.88 -8.23 3.98
C GLU A 140 7.46 -7.67 4.17
N TYR A 141 6.47 -8.54 4.35
CA TYR A 141 5.11 -8.16 4.70
C TYR A 141 5.06 -7.40 6.04
N ASN A 142 5.76 -7.89 7.07
CA ASN A 142 5.80 -7.21 8.36
C ASN A 142 6.41 -5.80 8.22
N VAL A 143 7.48 -5.66 7.44
CA VAL A 143 8.08 -4.35 7.15
C VAL A 143 7.11 -3.43 6.38
N ALA A 144 6.36 -3.95 5.41
CA ALA A 144 5.35 -3.19 4.69
C ALA A 144 4.18 -2.76 5.59
N GLU A 145 3.78 -3.61 6.54
CA GLU A 145 2.76 -3.28 7.55
C GLU A 145 3.26 -2.20 8.52
N GLU A 146 4.51 -2.24 8.95
CA GLU A 146 5.11 -1.15 9.74
C GLU A 146 5.06 0.19 9.01
N ILE A 147 5.37 0.18 7.70
CA ILE A 147 5.28 1.36 6.82
C ILE A 147 3.84 1.88 6.77
N ARG A 148 2.86 0.99 6.55
CA ARG A 148 1.44 1.32 6.54
C ARG A 148 0.99 1.92 7.88
N MET A 149 1.38 1.29 8.99
CA MET A 149 1.01 1.74 10.33
C MET A 149 1.60 3.13 10.63
N ALA A 150 2.86 3.38 10.26
CA ALA A 150 3.47 4.69 10.43
C ALA A 150 2.75 5.77 9.61
N ARG A 151 2.36 5.48 8.37
CA ARG A 151 1.53 6.38 7.54
C ARG A 151 0.18 6.68 8.22
N ASN A 152 -0.48 5.66 8.76
CA ASN A 152 -1.81 5.80 9.39
C ASN A 152 -1.76 6.48 10.78
N LYS A 153 -0.65 6.38 11.51
CA LYS A 153 -0.48 7.00 12.85
C LYS A 153 -0.50 8.54 12.82
N ILE A 154 -0.51 9.13 11.63
CA ILE A 154 -0.44 10.59 11.41
C ILE A 154 -1.83 11.25 11.39
N HIS A 155 -2.92 10.47 11.41
CA HIS A 155 -4.26 11.01 11.64
C HIS A 155 -4.34 11.65 13.03
N VAL A 156 -4.45 12.97 13.09
CA VAL A 156 -4.49 13.77 14.33
C VAL A 156 -5.58 13.28 15.29
N SER A 157 -6.70 12.78 14.74
CA SER A 157 -7.82 12.19 15.49
C SER A 157 -7.48 10.87 16.21
N ALA A 158 -6.40 10.19 15.82
CA ALA A 158 -5.94 8.94 16.44
C ALA A 158 -4.84 9.17 17.50
N LEU A 159 -4.39 10.41 17.69
CA LEU A 159 -3.34 10.74 18.65
C LEU A 159 -3.96 10.95 20.04
N LYS A 160 -3.56 10.12 21.01
CA LYS A 160 -3.96 10.25 22.41
C LYS A 160 -3.08 11.23 23.20
N ASP A 161 -1.90 11.56 22.67
CA ASP A 161 -0.90 12.43 23.27
C ASP A 161 -0.28 13.37 22.21
N ILE A 162 0.39 14.44 22.66
CA ILE A 162 1.12 15.36 21.77
C ILE A 162 2.29 14.61 21.12
N ASP A 163 2.11 14.22 19.87
CA ASP A 163 3.09 13.43 19.12
C ASP A 163 4.23 14.30 18.56
N ASN A 164 5.24 14.52 19.41
CA ASN A 164 6.47 15.27 19.13
C ASN A 164 7.69 14.33 18.94
N SER A 165 7.43 13.07 18.62
CA SER A 165 8.36 11.98 18.89
C SER A 165 9.30 11.62 17.73
N TYR A 166 8.96 11.99 16.50
CA TYR A 166 9.75 11.56 15.34
C TYR A 166 11.11 12.26 15.30
N THR A 167 12.15 11.43 15.32
CA THR A 167 13.55 11.84 15.19
C THR A 167 14.05 11.66 13.76
N LYS A 168 15.27 12.15 13.49
CA LYS A 168 15.89 11.94 12.18
C LYS A 168 16.27 10.46 12.01
N GLU A 169 16.69 9.83 13.09
CA GLU A 169 17.06 8.42 13.16
C GLU A 169 15.86 7.52 12.82
N ASP A 170 14.67 7.87 13.32
CA ASP A 170 13.41 7.17 12.96
C ASP A 170 13.11 7.30 11.47
N LEU A 171 13.32 8.49 10.91
CA LEU A 171 13.09 8.77 9.49
C LEU A 171 14.08 7.99 8.61
N ASP A 172 15.36 7.98 8.96
CA ASP A 172 16.40 7.27 8.21
C ASP A 172 16.14 5.75 8.24
N LEU A 173 15.74 5.21 9.39
CA LEU A 173 15.30 3.82 9.51
C LEU A 173 14.07 3.54 8.63
N PHE A 174 13.13 4.48 8.56
CA PHE A 174 11.94 4.36 7.72
C PHE A 174 12.27 4.36 6.23
N PHE A 175 13.15 5.26 5.78
CA PHE A 175 13.63 5.28 4.40
C PHE A 175 14.36 4.00 4.04
N ALA A 176 15.16 3.44 4.95
CA ALA A 176 15.82 2.15 4.75
C ALA A 176 14.80 1.01 4.56
N LYS A 177 13.77 0.95 5.41
CA LYS A 177 12.66 -0.01 5.29
C LYS A 177 11.91 0.14 3.96
N ALA A 178 11.56 1.37 3.58
CA ALA A 178 10.90 1.65 2.31
C ALA A 178 11.75 1.21 1.11
N ASN A 179 13.04 1.56 1.10
CA ASN A 179 13.94 1.17 0.02
C ASN A 179 14.13 -0.35 -0.07
N LYS A 180 14.13 -1.08 1.06
CA LYS A 180 14.13 -2.56 1.08
C LYS A 180 12.94 -3.11 0.30
N ILE A 181 11.73 -2.62 0.55
CA ILE A 181 10.50 -3.05 -0.13
C ILE A 181 10.51 -2.67 -1.61
N ILE A 182 10.83 -1.42 -1.94
CA ILE A 182 10.88 -0.94 -3.34
C ILE A 182 11.88 -1.76 -4.16
N THR A 183 13.08 -2.00 -3.61
CA THR A 183 14.10 -2.82 -4.28
C THR A 183 13.64 -4.26 -4.48
N LYS A 184 12.87 -4.81 -3.54
CA LYS A 184 12.29 -6.15 -3.67
C LYS A 184 11.26 -6.21 -4.80
N VAL A 185 10.35 -5.23 -4.85
CA VAL A 185 9.35 -5.08 -5.92
C VAL A 185 10.04 -4.98 -7.28
N GLU A 186 11.04 -4.13 -7.40
CA GLU A 186 11.82 -3.97 -8.62
C GLU A 186 12.45 -5.29 -9.10
N LYS A 187 13.06 -6.05 -8.18
CA LYS A 187 13.63 -7.38 -8.51
C LYS A 187 12.56 -8.36 -9.00
N LYS A 188 11.39 -8.38 -8.36
CA LYS A 188 10.25 -9.24 -8.73
C LYS A 188 9.71 -8.89 -10.12
N LEU A 189 9.54 -7.61 -10.40
CA LEU A 189 9.07 -7.11 -11.71
C LEU A 189 10.07 -7.38 -12.83
N ARG A 190 11.38 -7.19 -12.59
CA ARG A 190 12.41 -7.55 -13.58
C ARG A 190 12.44 -9.05 -13.87
N ALA A 191 12.21 -9.89 -12.86
CA ALA A 191 12.11 -11.35 -13.04
C ALA A 191 10.84 -11.76 -13.79
N LEU A 192 9.82 -10.89 -13.86
CA LEU A 192 8.56 -11.11 -14.56
C LEU A 192 8.63 -10.79 -16.06
N VAL A 193 9.69 -10.11 -16.51
CA VAL A 193 9.93 -9.76 -17.92
C VAL A 193 10.80 -10.81 -18.63
N LYS A 194 11.52 -11.64 -17.87
CA LYS A 194 12.26 -12.81 -18.38
C LYS A 194 11.33 -14.01 -18.53
#